data_AF-A0A2S9GLI3-F1
#
_entry.id   AF-A0A2S9GLI3-F1
#
_cell.length_a   1.000
_cell.length_b   1.000
_cell.length_c   1.000
_cell.angle_alpha   90.00
_cell.angle_beta   90.00
_cell.angle_gamma   90.00
#
_symmetry.space_group_name_H-M   'P 1'
#
loop_
_entity.id
_entity.type
_entity.pdbx_description
1 polymer ?
#
loop_
_entity_poly.entity_id
_entity_poly.type
_entity_poly.pdbx_seq_one_letter_code
_entity_poly.pdbx_strand_id
1 'polypeptide(L)'
;GGGVHVSVRVSPPDLEAVADQARLRQVVVNLVDNAIRHSPVGAPVTVAARPAPGSGLRLEVCDEGPGIPPDERGRVFQRFTR
;
A
#
# COMPACT_ATOMS: atom_id res chain seq x y z
N GLY A 1 21.38 2.36 -9.49
CA GLY A 1 21.71 2.61 -8.08
C GLY A 1 20.48 2.31 -7.26
N GLY A 2 20.59 1.35 -6.32
CA GLY A 2 19.55 0.94 -5.36
C GLY A 2 18.13 0.82 -5.92
N GLY A 3 17.88 -0.11 -6.84
CA GLY A 3 16.54 -0.28 -7.40
C GLY A 3 15.56 -0.76 -6.33
N VAL A 4 14.43 -0.06 -6.19
CA VAL A 4 13.30 -0.56 -5.42
C VAL A 4 12.64 -1.68 -6.23
N HIS A 5 12.51 -2.86 -5.63
CA HIS A 5 11.80 -3.97 -6.24
C HIS A 5 10.32 -3.91 -5.84
N VAL A 6 9.46 -3.47 -6.77
CA VAL A 6 8.01 -3.50 -6.57
C VAL A 6 7.43 -4.73 -7.26
N SER A 7 6.72 -5.57 -6.51
CA SER A 7 5.98 -6.71 -7.05
C SER A 7 4.47 -6.47 -6.96
N VAL A 8 3.73 -6.90 -7.97
CA VAL A 8 2.27 -6.74 -8.05
C VAL A 8 1.64 -8.12 -8.07
N ARG A 9 0.67 -8.37 -7.18
CA ARG A 9 -0.08 -9.63 -7.09
C ARG A 9 -1.58 -9.36 -7.10
N VAL A 10 -2.26 -9.72 -8.17
CA VAL A 10 -3.71 -9.56 -8.30
C VAL A 10 -4.35 -10.93 -8.43
N SER A 11 -5.37 -11.23 -7.61
CA SER A 11 -6.09 -12.50 -7.64
C SER A 11 -7.60 -12.28 -7.45
N PRO A 12 -8.45 -12.70 -8.41
CA PRO A 12 -8.06 -13.27 -9.70
C PRO A 12 -7.39 -12.21 -10.62
N PRO A 13 -6.63 -12.61 -11.65
CA PRO A 13 -5.90 -11.66 -12.51
C PRO A 13 -6.78 -10.62 -13.23
N ASP A 14 -8.06 -10.95 -13.42
CA ASP A 14 -9.12 -10.13 -14.02
C ASP A 14 -10.00 -9.43 -12.97
N LEU A 15 -9.48 -9.22 -11.75
CA LEU A 15 -10.20 -8.53 -10.68
C LEU A 15 -10.62 -7.12 -11.10
N GLU A 16 -11.92 -6.87 -11.07
CA GLU A 16 -12.53 -5.56 -11.26
C GLU A 16 -13.23 -5.07 -9.99
N ALA A 17 -13.33 -3.76 -9.82
CA ALA A 17 -14.06 -3.13 -8.73
C ALA A 17 -14.63 -1.77 -9.12
N VAL A 18 -15.78 -1.42 -8.56
CA VAL A 18 -16.36 -0.07 -8.69
C VAL A 18 -15.68 0.87 -7.71
N ALA A 19 -14.87 1.80 -8.22
CA ALA A 19 -14.15 2.78 -7.41
C ALA A 19 -13.90 4.08 -8.19
N ASP A 20 -13.60 5.17 -7.47
CA ASP A 20 -13.03 6.38 -8.05
C ASP A 20 -11.55 6.11 -8.40
N GLN A 21 -11.27 5.99 -9.70
CA GLN A 21 -9.94 5.67 -10.21
C GLN A 21 -8.86 6.67 -9.76
N ALA A 22 -9.19 7.97 -9.72
CA ALA A 22 -8.24 9.01 -9.35
C ALA A 22 -7.88 8.92 -7.87
N ARG A 23 -8.88 8.70 -7.00
CA ARG A 23 -8.66 8.50 -5.56
C ARG A 23 -7.91 7.22 -5.26
N LEU A 24 -8.25 6.11 -5.93
CA LEU A 24 -7.58 4.83 -5.73
C LEU A 24 -6.10 4.93 -6.12
N ARG A 25 -5.81 5.53 -7.28
CA ARG A 25 -4.43 5.83 -7.70
C ARG A 25 -3.68 6.66 -6.66
N GLN A 26 -4.30 7.72 -6.14
CA GLN A 26 -3.68 8.56 -5.12
C GLN A 26 -3.33 7.77 -3.86
N VAL A 27 -4.24 6.93 -3.38
CA VAL A 27 -4.00 6.08 -2.20
C VAL A 27 -2.85 5.11 -2.45
N VAL A 28 -2.83 4.43 -3.61
CA VAL A 28 -1.75 3.51 -3.98
C VAL A 28 -0.40 4.21 -4.02
N VAL A 29 -0.32 5.35 -4.70
CA VAL A 29 0.94 6.12 -4.79
C VAL A 29 1.43 6.52 -3.41
N ASN A 30 0.55 7.06 -2.56
CA ASN A 30 0.92 7.47 -1.20
C ASN A 30 1.45 6.29 -0.37
N LEU A 31 0.79 5.12 -0.45
CA LEU A 31 1.20 3.95 0.31
C LEU A 31 2.51 3.36 -0.22
N VAL A 32 2.71 3.31 -1.53
CA VAL A 32 3.96 2.84 -2.14
C VAL A 32 5.12 3.79 -1.84
N ASP A 33 4.91 5.10 -1.91
CA ASP A 33 5.94 6.09 -1.57
C ASP A 33 6.37 5.97 -0.10
N ASN A 34 5.40 5.76 0.80
CA ASN A 34 5.67 5.50 2.21
C ASN A 34 6.48 4.20 2.39
N ALA A 35 6.04 3.11 1.76
CA ALA A 35 6.74 1.83 1.80
C ALA A 35 8.20 1.95 1.32
N ILE A 36 8.44 2.66 0.21
CA ILE A 36 9.77 2.89 -0.34
C ILE A 36 10.64 3.70 0.63
N ARG A 37 10.09 4.75 1.21
CA ARG A 37 10.82 5.64 2.13
C ARG A 37 11.20 4.93 3.43
N HIS A 38 10.35 4.04 3.92
CA HIS A 38 10.48 3.43 5.24
C HIS A 38 11.03 2.00 5.22
N SER A 39 11.19 1.38 4.05
CA SER A 39 11.83 0.07 3.89
C SER A 39 13.36 0.14 3.93
N PRO A 40 14.04 -0.93 4.36
CA PRO A 40 15.47 -1.11 4.14
C PRO A 40 15.82 -1.05 2.64
N VAL A 41 17.03 -0.57 2.33
CA VAL A 41 17.51 -0.48 0.95
C VAL A 41 17.54 -1.86 0.30
N GLY A 42 16.88 -2.00 -0.86
CA GLY A 42 16.80 -3.25 -1.62
C GLY A 42 15.72 -4.22 -1.16
N ALA A 43 15.00 -3.94 -0.07
CA ALA A 43 13.86 -4.74 0.34
C ALA A 43 12.69 -4.59 -0.65
N PRO A 44 11.91 -5.66 -0.89
CA PRO A 44 10.79 -5.62 -1.82
C PRO A 44 9.57 -4.90 -1.22
N VAL A 45 8.86 -4.15 -2.07
CA VAL A 45 7.51 -3.66 -1.77
C VAL A 45 6.52 -4.51 -2.56
N THR A 46 5.49 -5.05 -1.90
CA THR A 46 4.42 -5.80 -2.58
C THR A 46 3.13 -4.98 -2.61
N VAL A 47 2.54 -4.81 -3.79
CA VAL A 47 1.15 -4.38 -3.94
C VAL A 47 0.29 -5.60 -4.26
N ALA A 48 -0.71 -5.88 -3.43
CA ALA A 48 -1.61 -7.02 -3.61
C ALA A 48 -3.08 -6.59 -3.62
N ALA A 49 -3.88 -7.22 -4.49
CA ALA A 49 -5.32 -6.98 -4.56
C ALA A 49 -6.09 -8.30 -4.66
N ARG A 50 -7.19 -8.40 -3.90
CA ARG A 50 -8.09 -9.57 -3.90
C ARG A 50 -9.53 -9.19 -3.54
N PRO A 51 -10.54 -10.01 -3.91
CA PRO A 51 -11.90 -9.81 -3.46
C PRO A 51 -12.02 -9.71 -1.93
N ALA A 52 -12.94 -8.87 -1.48
CA ALA A 52 -13.36 -8.74 -0.10
C ALA A 52 -14.89 -8.89 0.01
N PRO A 53 -15.44 -9.20 1.20
CA PRO A 53 -16.89 -9.30 1.40
C PRO A 53 -17.64 -8.05 0.95
N GLY A 54 -18.90 -8.23 0.52
CA GLY A 54 -19.76 -7.11 0.12
C GLY A 54 -19.40 -6.46 -1.21
N SER A 55 -18.89 -7.24 -2.18
CA SER A 55 -18.44 -6.77 -3.49
C SER A 55 -17.28 -5.75 -3.45
N GLY A 56 -16.56 -5.70 -2.33
CA GLY A 56 -15.40 -4.84 -2.16
C GLY A 56 -14.10 -5.49 -2.66
N LEU A 57 -13.03 -4.71 -2.65
CA LEU A 57 -11.67 -5.20 -2.84
C LEU A 57 -10.84 -4.96 -1.57
N ARG A 58 -9.90 -5.85 -1.31
CA ARG A 58 -8.84 -5.64 -0.34
C ARG A 58 -7.56 -5.33 -1.10
N LEU A 59 -7.04 -4.13 -0.86
CA LEU A 59 -5.78 -3.63 -1.41
C LEU A 59 -4.75 -3.57 -0.28
N GLU A 60 -3.60 -4.18 -0.49
CA GLU A 60 -2.54 -4.31 0.50
C GLU A 60 -1.24 -3.79 -0.13
N VAL A 61 -0.56 -2.87 0.57
CA VAL A 61 0.82 -2.48 0.26
C VAL A 61 1.67 -2.94 1.44
N CYS A 62 2.54 -3.92 1.18
CA CYS A 62 3.37 -4.56 2.20
C CYS A 62 4.83 -4.18 1.98
N ASP A 63 5.50 -3.83 3.07
CA ASP A 63 6.89 -3.42 3.12
C ASP A 63 7.60 -4.13 4.29
N GLU A 64 8.94 -4.09 4.29
CA GLU A 64 9.78 -4.71 5.33
C GLU A 64 10.44 -3.67 6.25
N GLY A 65 9.82 -2.49 6.35
CA GLY A 65 10.21 -1.44 7.28
C GLY A 65 10.06 -1.87 8.75
N PRO A 66 10.53 -1.05 9.70
CA PRO A 66 10.47 -1.34 11.14
C PRO A 66 9.03 -1.42 11.70
N GLY A 67 8.01 -1.15 10.88
CA GLY A 67 6.62 -1.06 11.28
C GLY A 67 6.32 0.23 12.05
N ILE A 68 5.06 0.38 12.46
CA ILE A 68 4.58 1.52 13.23
C ILE A 68 4.42 1.09 14.71
N PRO A 69 5.05 1.80 15.67
CA PRO A 69 4.86 1.57 17.09
C PRO A 69 3.37 1.57 17.48
N PRO A 70 2.91 0.67 18.39
CA PRO A 70 1.48 0.53 18.71
C PRO A 70 0.78 1.84 19.13
N ASP A 71 1.48 2.68 19.87
CA ASP A 71 1.05 4.00 20.36
C ASP A 71 0.95 5.06 19.25
N GLU A 72 1.64 4.86 18.13
CA GLU A 72 1.61 5.75 16.97
C GLU A 72 0.58 5.33 15.90
N ARG A 73 0.10 4.08 15.92
CA ARG A 73 -0.82 3.54 14.90
C ARG A 73 -2.11 4.35 14.73
N GLY A 74 -2.62 4.98 15.79
CA GLY A 74 -3.80 5.84 15.69
C GLY A 74 -3.55 7.18 15.00
N ARG A 75 -2.28 7.62 14.95
CA ARG A 75 -1.88 8.94 14.42
C ARG A 75 -1.53 8.91 12.94
N VAL A 76 -1.24 7.75 12.36
CA VAL A 76 -0.81 7.63 10.95
C VAL A 76 -1.87 8.07 9.93
N PHE A 77 -3.13 8.10 10.33
CA PHE A 77 -4.24 8.60 9.51
C PHE A 77 -4.60 10.07 9.78
N GLN A 78 -3.94 10.71 10.76
CA GLN A 78 -4.12 12.13 11.01
C GLN A 78 -3.34 12.94 9.98
N ARG A 79 -3.88 14.09 9.58
CA ARG A 79 -3.11 15.03 8.76
C ARG A 79 -1.87 15.45 9.54
N PHE A 80 -0.71 15.43 8.89
CA PHE A 80 0.47 16.11 9.42
C PHE A 80 0.16 17.61 9.50
N THR A 81 -0.16 18.10 10.70
CA THR A 81 -0.15 19.53 10.99
C THR A 81 1.31 19.96 10.99
N ARG A 82 1.67 20.83 10.05
CA ARG A 82 2.98 21.50 10.06
C ARG A 82 3.11 22.40 11.28
#